data_AF-A0A7Y2Q6B7-F1
#
_entry.id   AF-A0A7Y2Q6B7-F1
#
_cell.length_a   1.000
_cell.length_b   1.000
_cell.length_c   1.000
_cell.angle_alpha   90.00
_cell.angle_beta   90.00
_cell.angle_gamma   90.00
#
_symmetry.space_group_name_H-M   'P 1'
#
loop_
_entity.id
_entity.type
_entity.pdbx_description
1 polymer ?
#
loop_
_entity_poly.entity_id
_entity_poly.type
_entity_poly.pdbx_seq_one_letter_code
_entity_poly.pdbx_strand_id
1 'polypeptide(L)'
;MSDSNSILAAANVQAVIHQIRAIIRTSALDCRCRDVVDDVLEGLERREKAVATEELLKAAVRQRDKIIKLTELLRDFGEVSTGSDGGVIDEAALLFDDLAMQAQVGSQFLHAIAHASDLAVANASVPNDREPCAEENLRWCVSSMRSRTAALLRHGVLPT
;
A
#
# COMPACT_ATOMS: atom_id res chain seq x y z
N MET A 1 14.41 -7.69 10.08
CA MET A 1 13.57 -8.62 9.30
C MET A 1 12.06 -8.34 9.41
N SER A 2 11.55 -7.61 10.43
CA SER A 2 10.11 -7.27 10.47
C SER A 2 9.65 -6.23 9.44
N ASP A 3 10.49 -5.25 9.12
CA ASP A 3 10.06 -4.06 8.36
C ASP A 3 9.71 -4.38 6.89
N SER A 4 10.44 -5.31 6.27
CA SER A 4 10.18 -5.76 4.89
C SER A 4 8.87 -6.55 4.74
N ASN A 5 8.44 -7.25 5.81
CA ASN A 5 7.20 -8.01 5.79
C ASN A 5 5.95 -7.11 5.82
N SER A 6 6.00 -5.98 6.53
CA SER A 6 4.88 -5.03 6.56
C SER A 6 4.65 -4.35 5.22
N ILE A 7 5.71 -4.04 4.47
CA ILE A 7 5.59 -3.45 3.12
C ILE A 7 4.93 -4.43 2.16
N LEU A 8 5.37 -5.70 2.19
CA LEU A 8 4.80 -6.75 1.37
C LEU A 8 3.33 -7.02 1.73
N ALA A 9 2.98 -6.97 3.04
CA ALA A 9 1.61 -7.11 3.49
C ALA A 9 0.70 -5.99 2.97
N ALA A 10 1.14 -4.73 3.04
CA ALA A 10 0.36 -3.59 2.53
C ALA A 10 0.14 -3.66 1.01
N ALA A 11 1.18 -4.02 0.24
CA ALA A 11 1.07 -4.22 -1.20
C ALA A 11 0.10 -5.37 -1.55
N ASN A 12 0.14 -6.45 -0.77
CA ASN A 12 -0.78 -7.59 -0.95
C ASN A 12 -2.24 -7.19 -0.67
N VAL A 13 -2.49 -6.39 0.38
CA VAL A 13 -3.84 -5.91 0.69
C VAL A 13 -4.39 -5.05 -0.44
N GLN A 14 -3.58 -4.15 -1.02
CA GLN A 14 -3.99 -3.34 -2.15
C GLN A 14 -4.37 -4.20 -3.37
N ALA A 15 -3.55 -5.21 -3.69
CA ALA A 15 -3.83 -6.13 -4.78
C ALA A 15 -5.15 -6.90 -4.57
N VAL A 16 -5.40 -7.36 -3.34
CA VAL A 16 -6.64 -8.04 -2.97
C VAL A 16 -7.84 -7.10 -3.08
N ILE A 17 -7.75 -5.86 -2.60
CA ILE A 17 -8.82 -4.87 -2.73
C ILE A 17 -9.16 -4.62 -4.20
N HIS A 18 -8.14 -4.47 -5.07
CA HIS A 18 -8.37 -4.33 -6.52
C HIS A 18 -9.04 -5.57 -7.13
N GLN A 19 -8.63 -6.77 -6.72
CA GLN A 19 -9.25 -8.01 -7.17
C GLN A 19 -10.72 -8.09 -6.73
N ILE A 20 -11.03 -7.71 -5.50
CA ILE A 20 -12.40 -7.69 -4.99
C ILE A 20 -13.25 -6.70 -5.79
N ARG A 21 -12.75 -5.48 -6.05
CA ARG A 21 -13.44 -4.51 -6.92
C ARG A 21 -13.70 -5.06 -8.31
N ALA A 22 -12.73 -5.76 -8.91
CA ALA A 22 -12.90 -6.39 -10.22
C ALA A 22 -14.03 -7.45 -10.20
N ILE A 23 -14.07 -8.29 -9.17
CA ILE A 23 -15.12 -9.30 -8.99
C ILE A 23 -16.50 -8.63 -8.85
N ILE A 24 -16.61 -7.60 -7.99
CA ILE A 24 -17.87 -6.86 -7.76
C ILE A 24 -18.37 -6.17 -9.03
N ARG A 25 -17.47 -5.66 -9.86
CA ARG A 25 -17.83 -5.05 -11.16
C ARG A 25 -18.48 -6.06 -12.11
N THR A 26 -18.05 -7.33 -12.04
CA THR A 26 -18.59 -8.41 -12.87
C THR A 26 -19.77 -9.17 -12.24
N SER A 27 -20.06 -8.93 -10.95
CA SER A 27 -21.14 -9.62 -10.26
C SER A 27 -22.48 -8.93 -10.47
N ALA A 28 -23.56 -9.70 -10.40
CA ALA A 28 -24.93 -9.20 -10.53
C ALA A 28 -25.48 -8.66 -9.20
N LEU A 29 -24.68 -7.84 -8.50
CA LEU A 29 -25.15 -7.10 -7.32
C LEU A 29 -26.03 -5.94 -7.76
N ASP A 30 -27.05 -5.61 -6.96
CA ASP A 30 -27.76 -4.35 -7.15
C ASP A 30 -26.85 -3.17 -6.76
N CYS A 31 -27.19 -1.99 -7.29
CA CYS A 31 -26.36 -0.80 -7.15
C CYS A 31 -26.13 -0.39 -5.69
N ARG A 32 -27.12 -0.58 -4.81
CA ARG A 32 -26.98 -0.25 -3.40
C ARG A 32 -25.96 -1.16 -2.72
N CYS A 33 -25.98 -2.46 -3.03
CA CYS A 33 -24.96 -3.39 -2.55
C CYS A 33 -23.57 -3.06 -3.09
N ARG A 34 -23.45 -2.61 -4.35
CA ARG A 34 -22.17 -2.20 -4.92
C ARG A 34 -21.59 -0.98 -4.19
N ASP A 35 -22.41 0.05 -3.98
CA ASP A 35 -21.99 1.28 -3.28
C ASP A 35 -21.50 0.98 -1.86
N VAL A 36 -22.23 0.17 -1.09
CA VAL A 36 -21.85 -0.22 0.27
C VAL A 36 -20.50 -0.94 0.30
N VAL A 37 -20.27 -1.85 -0.66
CA VAL A 37 -19.00 -2.59 -0.67
C VAL A 37 -17.84 -1.68 -1.12
N ASP A 38 -18.06 -0.81 -2.10
CA ASP A 38 -17.05 0.15 -2.53
C ASP A 38 -16.65 1.10 -1.38
N ASP A 39 -17.63 1.61 -0.60
CA ASP A 39 -17.38 2.43 0.59
C ASP A 39 -16.56 1.68 1.65
N VAL A 40 -16.88 0.40 1.90
CA VAL A 40 -16.13 -0.45 2.84
C VAL A 40 -14.69 -0.67 2.36
N LEU A 41 -14.50 -0.96 1.07
CA LEU A 41 -13.18 -1.19 0.49
C LEU A 41 -12.33 0.08 0.48
N GLU A 42 -12.93 1.24 0.19
CA GLU A 42 -12.25 2.55 0.32
C GLU A 42 -11.85 2.83 1.77
N GLY A 43 -12.73 2.53 2.73
CA GLY A 43 -12.44 2.66 4.15
C GLY A 43 -11.34 1.70 4.66
N LEU A 44 -11.22 0.52 4.06
CA LEU A 44 -10.15 -0.43 4.34
C LEU A 44 -8.82 0.07 3.75
N GLU A 45 -8.81 0.44 2.47
CA GLU A 45 -7.63 0.95 1.77
C GLU A 45 -6.99 2.14 2.51
N ARG A 46 -7.81 3.11 2.96
CA ARG A 46 -7.32 4.25 3.73
C ARG A 46 -6.67 3.85 5.06
N ARG A 47 -7.25 2.89 5.78
CA ARG A 47 -6.72 2.43 7.07
C ARG A 47 -5.41 1.67 6.91
N GLU A 48 -5.36 0.75 5.96
CA GLU A 48 -4.18 -0.06 5.69
C GLU A 48 -3.02 0.79 5.18
N LYS A 49 -3.30 1.78 4.32
CA LYS A 49 -2.31 2.77 3.91
C LYS A 49 -1.76 3.59 5.09
N ALA A 50 -2.63 4.01 6.02
CA ALA A 50 -2.21 4.77 7.20
C ALA A 50 -1.28 3.93 8.10
N VAL A 51 -1.66 2.68 8.37
CA VAL A 51 -0.84 1.73 9.14
C VAL A 51 0.52 1.51 8.46
N ALA A 52 0.54 1.24 7.16
CA ALA A 52 1.77 1.03 6.40
C ALA A 52 2.68 2.27 6.44
N THR A 53 2.11 3.46 6.30
CA THR A 53 2.84 4.74 6.38
C THR A 53 3.48 4.92 7.77
N GLU A 54 2.72 4.65 8.83
CA GLU A 54 3.23 4.77 10.21
C GLU A 54 4.39 3.81 10.47
N GLU A 55 4.28 2.55 10.02
CA GLU A 55 5.34 1.56 10.19
C GLU A 55 6.60 1.91 9.40
N LEU A 56 6.46 2.44 8.18
CA LEU A 56 7.58 2.95 7.39
C LEU A 56 8.26 4.15 8.06
N LEU A 57 7.48 5.08 8.64
CA LEU A 57 8.03 6.21 9.40
C LEU A 57 8.80 5.73 10.63
N LYS A 58 8.25 4.78 11.39
CA LYS A 58 8.96 4.15 12.52
C LYS A 58 10.25 3.48 12.06
N ALA A 59 10.24 2.79 10.91
CA ALA A 59 11.42 2.15 10.34
C ALA A 59 12.51 3.16 9.93
N ALA A 60 12.11 4.29 9.34
CA ALA A 60 13.02 5.39 9.01
C ALA A 60 13.63 6.02 10.28
N VAL A 61 12.82 6.26 11.32
CA VAL A 61 13.29 6.74 12.62
C VAL A 61 14.29 5.77 13.24
N ARG A 62 14.07 4.45 13.14
CA ARG A 62 15.05 3.45 13.59
C ARG A 62 16.39 3.55 12.84
N GLN A 63 16.37 3.84 11.53
CA GLN A 63 17.64 4.03 10.79
C GLN A 63 18.37 5.30 11.24
N ARG A 64 17.64 6.39 11.49
CA ARG A 64 18.21 7.61 12.09
C ARG A 64 18.88 7.31 13.43
N ASP A 65 18.24 6.54 14.30
CA ASP A 65 18.81 6.21 15.62
C ASP A 65 20.09 5.35 15.51
N LYS A 66 20.17 4.47 14.50
CA LYS A 66 21.42 3.76 14.20
C LYS A 66 22.51 4.70 13.69
N ILE A 67 22.17 5.64 12.80
CA ILE A 67 23.10 6.65 12.29
C ILE A 67 23.69 7.47 13.44
N ILE A 68 22.86 7.89 14.40
CA ILE A 68 23.34 8.60 15.60
C ILE A 68 24.38 7.78 16.34
N LYS A 69 24.10 6.50 16.62
CA LYS A 69 25.05 5.60 17.32
C LYS A 69 26.36 5.39 16.55
N LEU A 70 26.28 5.16 15.24
CA LEU A 70 27.46 5.03 14.39
C LEU A 70 28.29 6.33 14.36
N THR A 71 27.62 7.48 14.38
CA THR A 71 28.28 8.79 14.46
C THR A 71 28.95 9.00 15.81
N GLU A 72 28.36 8.52 16.91
CA GLU A 72 28.98 8.53 18.23
C GLU A 72 30.27 7.70 18.26
N LEU A 73 30.28 6.51 17.66
CA LEU A 73 31.50 5.68 17.53
C LEU A 73 32.57 6.38 16.69
N LEU A 74 32.18 7.01 15.58
CA LEU A 74 33.11 7.78 14.73
C LEU A 74 33.65 9.05 15.39
N ARG A 75 32.98 9.59 16.41
CA ARG A 75 33.52 10.73 17.15
C ARG A 75 34.85 10.40 17.81
N ASP A 76 34.98 9.17 18.31
CA ASP A 76 36.20 8.69 18.96
C ASP A 76 37.34 8.49 17.94
N PHE A 77 37.00 8.31 16.66
CA PHE A 77 37.98 8.30 15.56
C PHE A 77 38.63 9.68 15.31
N GLY A 78 38.06 10.78 15.80
CA GLY A 78 38.65 12.12 15.66
C GLY A 78 40.02 12.28 16.35
N GLU A 79 40.41 11.35 17.21
CA GLU A 79 41.70 11.31 17.90
C GLU A 79 42.78 10.53 17.12
N VAL A 80 42.42 9.95 15.96
CA VAL A 80 43.30 9.13 15.13
C VAL A 80 44.25 10.04 14.33
N SER A 81 45.55 9.78 14.47
CA SER A 81 46.61 10.54 13.78
C SER A 81 47.12 9.79 12.54
N THR A 82 47.92 10.45 11.71
CA THR A 82 48.55 9.84 10.52
C THR A 82 49.51 8.69 10.84
N GLY A 83 49.87 8.49 12.12
CA GLY A 83 50.67 7.36 12.60
C GLY A 83 49.85 6.24 13.25
N SER A 84 48.52 6.31 13.21
CA SER A 84 47.65 5.27 13.78
C SER A 84 47.76 3.96 12.99
N ASP A 85 47.47 2.85 13.69
CA ASP A 85 47.49 1.51 13.11
C ASP A 85 46.48 1.37 11.96
N GLY A 86 46.87 0.60 10.93
CA GLY A 86 46.06 0.40 9.73
C GLY A 86 44.70 -0.23 10.05
N GLY A 87 44.63 -1.10 11.06
CA GLY A 87 43.38 -1.70 11.52
C GLY A 87 42.36 -0.68 12.05
N VAL A 88 42.83 0.40 12.69
CA VAL A 88 41.95 1.49 13.19
C VAL A 88 41.37 2.29 12.02
N ILE A 89 42.15 2.49 10.97
CA ILE A 89 41.71 3.17 9.74
C ILE A 89 40.66 2.31 9.01
N ASP A 90 40.92 1.00 8.89
CA ASP A 90 39.99 0.06 8.26
C ASP A 90 38.66 -0.02 9.02
N GLU A 91 38.69 -0.06 10.36
CA GLU A 91 37.47 -0.07 11.18
C GLU A 91 36.63 1.20 10.98
N ALA A 92 37.27 2.38 10.90
CA ALA A 92 36.56 3.62 10.64
C ALA A 92 35.95 3.67 9.23
N ALA A 93 36.64 3.12 8.23
CA ALA A 93 36.09 2.98 6.89
C ALA A 93 34.79 2.14 6.91
N LEU A 94 34.80 1.01 7.63
CA LEU A 94 33.61 0.16 7.78
C LEU A 94 32.46 0.89 8.49
N LEU A 95 32.75 1.72 9.50
CA LEU A 95 31.72 2.54 10.16
C LEU A 95 31.08 3.57 9.21
N PHE A 96 31.86 4.15 8.29
CA PHE A 96 31.32 5.03 7.23
C PHE A 96 30.45 4.27 6.23
N ASP A 97 30.85 3.06 5.83
CA ASP A 97 30.05 2.20 4.96
C ASP A 97 28.71 1.83 5.61
N ASP A 98 28.72 1.50 6.90
CA ASP A 98 27.52 1.22 7.67
C ASP A 98 26.58 2.44 7.77
N LEU A 99 27.15 3.64 7.97
CA LEU A 99 26.40 4.89 7.94
C LEU A 99 25.70 5.11 6.59
N ALA A 100 26.45 4.97 5.49
CA ALA A 100 25.92 5.12 4.14
C ALA A 100 24.79 4.13 3.89
N MET A 101 24.97 2.88 4.30
CA MET A 101 23.94 1.84 4.21
C MET A 101 22.68 2.22 5.01
N GLN A 102 22.80 2.65 6.28
CA GLN A 102 21.62 3.02 7.07
C GLN A 102 20.91 4.24 6.48
N ALA A 103 21.65 5.23 5.97
CA ALA A 103 21.08 6.40 5.31
C ALA A 103 20.32 6.02 4.04
N GLN A 104 20.88 5.13 3.23
CA GLN A 104 20.21 4.62 2.03
C GLN A 104 18.95 3.83 2.35
N VAL A 105 18.97 2.95 3.36
CA VAL A 105 17.78 2.21 3.79
C VAL A 105 16.72 3.17 4.34
N GLY A 106 17.11 4.17 5.12
CA GLY A 106 16.21 5.20 5.63
C GLY A 106 15.52 5.98 4.50
N SER A 107 16.26 6.39 3.47
CA SER A 107 15.69 7.12 2.33
C SER A 107 14.72 6.24 1.52
N GLN A 108 15.00 4.95 1.35
CA GLN A 108 14.10 4.01 0.68
C GLN A 108 12.73 3.92 1.37
N PHE A 109 12.68 3.89 2.71
CA PHE A 109 11.41 3.91 3.44
C PHE A 109 10.61 5.20 3.20
N LEU A 110 11.29 6.36 3.16
CA LEU A 110 10.65 7.64 2.89
C LEU A 110 10.17 7.75 1.43
N HIS A 111 10.95 7.25 0.47
CA HIS A 111 10.52 7.17 -0.92
C HIS A 111 9.30 6.27 -1.09
N ALA A 112 9.22 5.14 -0.39
CA ALA A 112 8.05 4.26 -0.42
C ALA A 112 6.77 5.01 0.06
N ILE A 113 6.88 5.84 1.10
CA ILE A 113 5.78 6.69 1.57
C ILE A 113 5.38 7.73 0.51
N ALA A 114 6.36 8.41 -0.09
CA ALA A 114 6.13 9.43 -1.10
C ALA A 114 5.43 8.84 -2.33
N HIS A 115 5.94 7.74 -2.88
CA HIS A 115 5.34 7.07 -4.04
C HIS A 115 3.93 6.54 -3.76
N ALA A 116 3.68 6.00 -2.56
CA ALA A 116 2.32 5.60 -2.16
C ALA A 116 1.35 6.79 -2.08
N SER A 117 1.87 7.99 -1.79
CA SER A 117 1.09 9.23 -1.75
C SER A 117 0.80 9.75 -3.16
N ASP A 118 1.78 9.73 -4.05
CA ASP A 118 1.63 10.14 -5.45
C ASP A 118 0.62 9.28 -6.21
N LEU A 119 0.63 7.95 -6.00
CA LEU A 119 -0.36 7.04 -6.58
C LEU A 119 -1.79 7.35 -6.12
N ALA A 120 -1.97 7.82 -4.88
CA ALA A 120 -3.29 8.21 -4.40
C ALA A 120 -3.75 9.54 -4.99
N VAL A 121 -2.84 10.50 -5.20
CA VAL A 121 -3.16 11.77 -5.88
C VAL A 121 -3.48 11.53 -7.35
N ALA A 122 -2.73 10.65 -8.02
CA ALA A 122 -3.01 10.22 -9.38
C ALA A 122 -4.38 9.51 -9.49
N ASN A 123 -4.69 8.58 -8.58
CA ASN A 123 -5.99 7.91 -8.57
C ASN A 123 -7.17 8.85 -8.21
N ALA A 124 -6.94 9.90 -7.42
CA ALA A 124 -7.97 10.90 -7.13
C ALA A 124 -8.23 11.87 -8.28
N SER A 125 -7.26 12.05 -9.19
CA SER A 125 -7.36 12.89 -10.38
C SER A 125 -7.86 12.16 -11.62
N VAL A 126 -7.83 10.82 -11.62
CA VAL A 126 -8.67 10.02 -12.51
C VAL A 126 -10.12 10.25 -12.08
N PRO A 127 -11.00 10.81 -12.93
CA PRO A 127 -12.42 10.84 -12.64
C PRO A 127 -12.82 9.42 -12.29
N ASN A 128 -13.31 9.21 -11.08
CA ASN A 128 -13.94 7.94 -10.79
C ASN A 128 -15.04 7.82 -11.84
N ASP A 129 -14.92 6.87 -12.77
CA ASP A 129 -16.02 6.39 -13.59
C ASP A 129 -17.04 5.68 -12.66
N ARG A 130 -17.40 6.31 -11.53
CA ARG A 130 -18.77 6.48 -11.11
C ARG A 130 -19.49 7.14 -12.29
N GLU A 131 -19.69 6.39 -13.37
CA GLU A 131 -21.04 6.40 -13.90
C GLU A 131 -21.90 6.09 -12.68
N PRO A 132 -22.69 7.05 -12.16
CA PRO A 132 -23.74 6.67 -11.25
C PRO A 132 -24.47 5.52 -11.94
N CYS A 133 -24.91 4.52 -11.18
CA CYS A 133 -26.01 3.70 -11.68
C CYS A 133 -27.15 4.69 -12.00
N ALA A 134 -27.20 5.22 -13.22
CA ALA A 134 -28.12 6.25 -13.59
C ALA A 134 -29.51 5.62 -13.48
N GLU A 135 -30.43 6.30 -12.78
CA GLU A 135 -31.84 5.90 -12.68
C GLU A 135 -32.47 5.66 -14.06
N GLU A 136 -31.87 6.18 -15.13
CA GLU A 136 -32.26 5.99 -16.53
C GLU A 136 -32.08 4.55 -17.07
N ASN A 137 -31.39 3.66 -16.34
CA ASN A 137 -31.16 2.27 -16.74
C ASN A 137 -32.16 1.26 -16.15
N LEU A 138 -33.29 1.73 -15.59
CA LEU A 138 -34.41 0.88 -15.18
C LEU A 138 -34.87 -0.06 -16.31
N ARG A 139 -34.81 0.39 -17.57
CA ARG A 139 -35.14 -0.46 -18.73
C ARG A 139 -34.19 -1.66 -18.90
N TRP A 140 -32.90 -1.47 -18.66
CA TRP A 140 -31.91 -2.54 -18.78
C TRP A 140 -31.94 -3.49 -17.58
N CYS A 141 -32.11 -2.94 -16.37
CA CYS A 141 -32.33 -3.73 -15.14
C CYS A 141 -33.60 -4.59 -15.21
N VAL A 142 -34.74 -4.04 -15.64
CA VAL A 142 -36.00 -4.80 -15.79
C VAL A 142 -35.90 -5.83 -16.92
N SER A 143 -35.20 -5.53 -18.02
CA SER A 143 -34.97 -6.46 -19.12
C SER A 143 -34.07 -7.65 -18.72
N SER A 144 -33.02 -7.39 -17.94
CA SER A 144 -32.13 -8.41 -17.40
C SER A 144 -32.81 -9.28 -16.33
N MET A 145 -33.61 -8.68 -15.43
CA MET A 145 -34.43 -9.43 -14.46
C MET A 145 -35.46 -10.33 -15.15
N ARG A 146 -36.19 -9.83 -16.16
CA ARG A 146 -37.15 -10.63 -16.95
C ARG A 146 -36.49 -11.79 -17.70
N SER A 147 -35.31 -11.56 -18.27
CA SER A 147 -34.54 -12.62 -18.94
C SER A 147 -34.10 -13.72 -17.98
N ARG A 148 -33.72 -13.36 -16.75
CA ARG A 148 -33.33 -14.30 -15.69
C ARG A 148 -34.50 -15.04 -15.07
N THR A 149 -35.64 -14.40 -14.83
CA THR A 149 -36.86 -15.11 -14.39
C THR A 149 -37.31 -16.11 -15.47
N ALA A 150 -37.25 -15.73 -16.74
CA ALA A 150 -37.58 -16.62 -17.85
C ALA A 150 -36.58 -17.78 -18.03
N ALA A 151 -35.31 -17.62 -17.62
CA ALA A 151 -34.32 -18.69 -17.60
C ALA A 151 -34.54 -19.64 -16.41
N LEU A 152 -34.81 -19.10 -15.22
CA LEU A 152 -35.05 -19.89 -14.01
C LEU A 152 -36.40 -20.65 -14.06
N LEU A 153 -37.44 -20.09 -14.68
CA LEU A 153 -38.69 -20.79 -14.96
C LEU A 153 -38.52 -21.91 -16.00
N ARG A 154 -37.68 -21.71 -17.03
CA ARG A 154 -37.37 -22.75 -18.03
C ARG A 154 -36.56 -23.91 -17.47
N HIS A 155 -35.76 -23.68 -16.43
CA HIS A 155 -34.99 -24.70 -15.74
C HIS A 155 -35.68 -25.26 -14.49
N GLY A 156 -36.94 -24.90 -14.23
CA GLY A 156 -37.75 -25.46 -13.14
C GLY A 156 -37.29 -25.08 -11.73
N VAL A 157 -36.54 -23.98 -11.59
CA VAL A 157 -35.92 -23.55 -10.33
C VAL A 157 -36.87 -22.69 -9.47
N LEU A 158 -37.92 -22.09 -10.07
CA LEU A 158 -38.97 -21.36 -9.35
C LEU A 158 -40.36 -21.99 -9.56
N PRO A 159 -41.19 -22.11 -8.51
CA PRO A 159 -42.61 -22.44 -8.67
C PRO A 159 -43.34 -21.26 -9.34
N THR A 160 -44.28 -21.58 -10.23
CA THR A 160 -45.17 -20.65 -10.95
C THR A 160 -46.09 -19.89 -10.03
#